data_AF-A0A1V5APE9-F1
#
_entry.id   AF-A0A1V5APE9-F1
#
_cell.length_a   1.000
_cell.length_b   1.000
_cell.length_c   1.000
_cell.angle_alpha   90.00
_cell.angle_beta   90.00
_cell.angle_gamma   90.00
#
_symmetry.space_group_name_H-M   'P 1'
#
loop_
_entity.id
_entity.type
_entity.pdbx_description
1 polymer ?
#
loop_
_entity_poly.entity_id
_entity_poly.type
_entity_poly.pdbx_seq_one_letter_code
_entity_poly.pdbx_strand_id
1 'polypeptide(L)'
;MGVQTFDVEEKRKLINVFKVGKLWVFKHFFDDNKELFRQLADHYNRETYRFEFKSVRERNQALKLLERNGFDAYLIEDLKGYVVKLDKFRKYAPVLRNSVAFTETAKEGIFLMKDLAAVEEAIQFGAEIYEGCTVF
;
A
#
# COMPACT_ATOMS: atom_id res chain seq x y z
N MET A 1 -1.96 -41.79 -21.68
CA MET A 1 -2.62 -40.78 -20.83
C MET A 1 -1.60 -39.70 -20.53
N GLY A 2 -1.68 -38.56 -21.24
CA GLY A 2 -0.82 -37.41 -20.96
C GLY A 2 -1.50 -36.53 -19.93
N VAL A 3 -0.87 -36.35 -18.77
CA VAL A 3 -1.27 -35.34 -17.80
C VAL A 3 -1.01 -33.96 -18.42
N GLN A 4 -2.07 -33.23 -18.74
CA GLN A 4 -1.98 -31.79 -19.00
C GLN A 4 -1.71 -31.12 -17.66
N THR A 5 -0.44 -30.76 -17.42
CA THR A 5 -0.11 -29.79 -16.38
C THR A 5 -0.69 -28.47 -16.84
N PHE A 6 -1.80 -28.06 -16.22
CA PHE A 6 -2.24 -26.68 -16.31
C PHE A 6 -1.13 -25.86 -15.63
N ASP A 7 -0.28 -25.21 -16.41
CA ASP A 7 0.55 -24.10 -15.96
C ASP A 7 -0.42 -23.01 -15.46
N VAL A 8 -0.84 -23.13 -14.21
CA VAL A 8 -1.47 -22.04 -13.49
C VAL A 8 -0.36 -21.03 -13.30
N GLU A 9 -0.28 -20.01 -14.17
CA GLU A 9 0.54 -18.84 -13.91
C GLU A 9 0.22 -18.36 -12.49
N GLU A 10 1.17 -18.50 -11.56
CA GLU A 10 1.00 -18.01 -10.19
C GLU A 10 0.64 -16.54 -10.28
N LYS A 11 -0.59 -16.20 -9.85
CA LYS A 11 -1.10 -14.84 -9.92
C LYS A 11 -0.21 -13.95 -9.05
N ARG A 12 0.62 -13.14 -9.72
CA ARG A 12 1.54 -12.20 -9.07
C ARG A 12 0.78 -11.31 -8.10
N LYS A 13 1.39 -11.02 -6.96
CA LYS A 13 0.79 -10.14 -5.94
C LYS A 13 0.92 -8.69 -6.44
N LEU A 14 -0.16 -7.92 -6.33
CA LEU A 14 -0.19 -6.52 -6.76
C LEU A 14 0.21 -5.59 -5.61
N ILE A 15 1.05 -4.60 -5.90
CA ILE A 15 1.44 -3.53 -4.97
C ILE A 15 1.14 -2.18 -5.62
N ASN A 16 0.34 -1.37 -4.93
CA ASN A 16 0.13 0.02 -5.31
C ASN A 16 1.21 0.91 -4.67
N VAL A 17 1.86 1.71 -5.51
CA VAL A 17 2.90 2.66 -5.11
C VAL A 17 2.39 4.06 -5.35
N PHE A 18 2.03 4.74 -4.26
CA PHE A 18 1.36 6.03 -4.29
C PHE A 18 2.35 7.19 -4.32
N LYS A 19 2.00 8.24 -5.04
CA LYS A 19 2.65 9.55 -4.93
C LYS A 19 2.08 10.29 -3.73
N VAL A 20 2.94 10.58 -2.75
CA VAL A 20 2.57 11.32 -1.53
C VAL A 20 3.56 12.47 -1.35
N GLY A 21 3.08 13.69 -1.55
CA GLY A 21 3.93 14.88 -1.60
C GLY A 21 5.07 14.71 -2.62
N LYS A 22 6.31 14.75 -2.14
CA LYS A 22 7.51 14.53 -2.98
C LYS A 22 7.95 13.07 -3.06
N LEU A 23 7.39 12.19 -2.23
CA LEU A 23 7.79 10.79 -2.09
C LEU A 23 6.95 9.86 -2.96
N TRP A 24 7.49 8.67 -3.21
CA TRP A 24 6.74 7.50 -3.64
C TRP A 24 6.72 6.48 -2.52
N VAL A 25 5.54 5.96 -2.19
CA VAL A 25 5.35 5.13 -1.00
C VAL A 25 4.48 3.90 -1.27
N PHE A 26 4.80 2.78 -0.62
CA PHE A 26 3.91 1.63 -0.55
C PHE A 26 4.04 0.91 0.78
N LYS A 27 3.04 0.11 1.14
CA LYS A 27 3.05 -0.72 2.34
C LYS A 27 2.81 -2.17 1.98
N HIS A 28 3.77 -3.03 2.33
CA HIS A 28 3.66 -4.47 2.15
C HIS A 28 4.47 -5.19 3.24
N PHE A 29 3.92 -6.29 3.75
CA PHE A 29 4.61 -7.15 4.72
C PHE A 29 5.18 -8.36 3.97
N PHE A 30 6.51 -8.47 3.92
CA PHE A 30 7.22 -9.55 3.23
C PHE A 30 7.53 -10.72 4.18
N ASP A 31 6.52 -11.25 4.87
CA ASP A 31 6.71 -12.30 5.88
C ASP A 31 7.35 -13.56 5.29
N ASP A 32 6.92 -13.94 4.08
CA ASP A 32 7.40 -15.12 3.36
C ASP A 32 8.72 -14.88 2.60
N ASN A 33 9.15 -13.63 2.44
CA ASN A 33 10.34 -13.26 1.66
C ASN A 33 11.22 -12.23 2.39
N LYS A 34 11.89 -12.70 3.45
CA LYS A 34 12.78 -11.87 4.28
C LYS A 34 13.98 -11.31 3.53
N GLU A 35 14.44 -11.99 2.46
CA GLU A 35 15.55 -11.52 1.64
C GLU A 35 15.16 -10.30 0.79
N LEU A 36 13.95 -10.30 0.21
CA LEU A 36 13.40 -9.14 -0.47
C LEU A 36 13.26 -7.95 0.49
N PHE A 37 12.75 -8.19 1.70
CA PHE A 37 12.67 -7.14 2.73
C PHE A 37 14.05 -6.53 3.02
N ARG A 38 15.08 -7.36 3.24
CA ARG A 38 16.44 -6.90 3.53
C ARG A 38 17.01 -6.03 2.41
N GLN A 39 16.76 -6.39 1.15
CA GLN A 39 17.21 -5.60 0.00
C GLN A 39 16.50 -4.25 -0.13
N LEU A 40 15.28 -4.12 0.39
CA LEU A 40 14.52 -2.87 0.41
C LEU A 40 14.64 -2.11 1.74
N ALA A 41 15.39 -2.63 2.71
CA ALA A 41 15.36 -2.17 4.10
C ALA A 41 15.83 -0.72 4.28
N ASP A 42 16.78 -0.25 3.45
CA ASP A 42 17.23 1.15 3.45
C ASP A 42 16.12 2.14 3.10
N HIS A 43 15.07 1.68 2.41
CA HIS A 43 13.90 2.47 2.07
C HIS A 43 12.73 2.28 3.04
N TYR A 44 12.86 1.43 4.07
CA TYR A 44 11.78 1.13 5.00
C TYR A 44 11.74 2.12 6.17
N ASN A 45 10.66 2.90 6.26
CA ASN A 45 10.39 3.76 7.39
C ASN A 45 9.67 2.97 8.49
N ARG A 46 10.35 2.80 9.64
CA ARG A 46 9.84 2.03 10.80
C ARG A 46 8.78 2.77 11.62
N GLU A 47 8.72 4.09 11.54
CA GLU A 47 7.73 4.89 12.26
C GLU A 47 6.37 4.81 11.56
N THR A 48 6.37 4.86 10.23
CA THR A 48 5.15 4.82 9.40
C THR A 48 4.87 3.44 8.79
N TYR A 49 5.73 2.45 9.05
CA TYR A 49 5.63 1.06 8.56
C TYR A 49 5.37 0.98 7.05
N ARG A 50 6.14 1.74 6.26
CA ARG A 50 6.01 1.80 4.79
C ARG A 50 7.38 1.96 4.14
N PHE A 51 7.48 1.63 2.86
CA PHE A 51 8.65 1.94 2.05
C PHE A 51 8.52 3.32 1.43
N GLU A 52 9.60 4.10 1.42
CA GLU A 52 9.66 5.48 0.95
C GLU A 52 10.83 5.67 -0.03
N PHE A 53 10.53 6.20 -1.21
CA PHE A 53 11.52 6.51 -2.23
C PHE A 53 11.55 8.01 -2.50
N LYS A 54 12.73 8.61 -2.31
CA LYS A 54 12.96 10.05 -2.49
C LYS A 54 13.27 10.39 -3.95
N SER A 55 13.86 9.47 -4.70
CA SER A 55 14.17 9.64 -6.11
C SER A 55 13.49 8.61 -7.01
N VAL A 56 13.28 9.00 -8.28
CA VAL A 56 12.75 8.11 -9.33
C VAL A 56 13.68 6.91 -9.57
N ARG A 57 14.99 7.11 -9.42
CA ARG A 57 15.99 6.05 -9.61
C ARG A 57 15.83 4.94 -8.56
N GLU A 58 15.79 5.30 -7.28
CA GLU A 58 15.60 4.35 -6.17
C GLU A 58 14.29 3.60 -6.32
N ARG A 59 13.19 4.32 -6.58
CA ARG A 59 11.88 3.74 -6.85
C ARG A 59 11.95 2.69 -7.96
N ASN A 60 12.51 3.04 -9.12
CA ASN A 60 12.57 2.14 -10.27
C ASN A 60 13.45 0.90 -10.00
N GLN A 61 14.51 1.03 -9.19
CA GLN A 61 15.32 -0.11 -8.76
C GLN A 61 14.49 -1.05 -7.87
N ALA A 62 13.73 -0.50 -6.92
CA ALA A 62 12.84 -1.28 -6.08
C ALA A 62 11.73 -1.99 -6.90
N LEU A 63 11.10 -1.32 -7.87
CA LEU A 63 10.07 -1.95 -8.71
C LEU A 63 10.61 -3.15 -9.50
N LYS A 64 11.82 -3.04 -10.06
CA LYS A 64 12.48 -4.16 -10.74
C LYS A 64 12.75 -5.32 -9.79
N LEU A 65 13.09 -5.02 -8.54
CA LEU A 65 13.30 -6.05 -7.54
C LEU A 65 11.98 -6.74 -7.16
N LEU A 66 10.90 -5.98 -7.00
CA LEU A 66 9.54 -6.51 -6.77
C LEU A 66 9.11 -7.44 -7.92
N GLU A 67 9.25 -7.01 -9.17
CA GLU A 67 8.90 -7.77 -10.37
C GLU A 67 9.61 -9.12 -10.43
N ARG A 68 10.93 -9.12 -10.19
CA ARG A 68 11.74 -10.35 -10.14
C ARG A 68 11.37 -11.31 -9.01
N ASN A 69 10.64 -10.83 -8.01
CA ASN A 69 10.18 -11.60 -6.87
C ASN A 69 8.66 -11.88 -6.91
N GLY A 70 8.03 -11.77 -8.09
CA GLY A 70 6.63 -12.16 -8.28
C GLY A 70 5.60 -11.12 -7.85
N PHE A 71 6.01 -9.85 -7.76
CA PHE A 71 5.11 -8.73 -7.48
C PHE A 71 4.99 -7.80 -8.69
N ASP A 72 3.78 -7.48 -9.09
CA ASP A 72 3.56 -6.38 -10.03
C ASP A 72 3.27 -5.09 -9.26
N ALA A 73 3.82 -3.98 -9.71
CA ALA A 73 3.71 -2.70 -9.02
C ALA A 73 3.10 -1.62 -9.93
N TYR A 74 2.07 -0.94 -9.44
CA TYR A 74 1.40 0.16 -10.14
C TYR A 74 1.69 1.50 -9.49
N LEU A 75 2.10 2.47 -10.30
CA LEU A 75 2.30 3.84 -9.88
C LEU A 75 0.96 4.57 -9.89
N ILE A 76 0.57 5.13 -8.74
CA ILE A 76 -0.71 5.84 -8.59
C ILE A 76 -0.45 7.27 -8.11
N GLU A 77 -0.86 8.24 -8.93
CA GLU A 77 -0.78 9.67 -8.59
C GLU A 77 -2.14 10.23 -8.18
N ASP A 78 -3.23 9.77 -8.82
CA ASP A 78 -4.59 10.11 -8.39
C ASP A 78 -5.02 9.18 -7.24
N LEU A 79 -5.15 9.75 -6.06
CA LEU A 79 -5.52 9.01 -4.84
C LEU A 79 -7.02 8.75 -4.74
N LYS A 80 -7.83 9.25 -5.68
CA LYS A 80 -9.29 9.09 -5.65
C LYS A 80 -9.69 7.62 -5.55
N GLY A 81 -10.60 7.32 -4.63
CA GLY A 81 -11.09 5.96 -4.37
C GLY A 81 -10.21 5.13 -3.42
N TYR A 82 -8.98 5.57 -3.10
CA TYR A 82 -8.11 4.91 -2.12
C TYR A 82 -8.15 5.56 -0.74
N VAL A 83 -8.75 6.75 -0.63
CA VAL A 83 -8.81 7.50 0.62
C VAL A 83 -10.14 7.24 1.32
N VAL A 84 -10.06 6.89 2.59
CA VAL A 84 -11.23 6.72 3.46
C VAL A 84 -11.12 7.61 4.68
N LYS A 85 -12.25 7.95 5.27
CA LYS A 85 -12.34 8.62 6.57
C LYS A 85 -13.09 7.75 7.57
N LEU A 86 -12.70 7.83 8.83
CA LEU A 86 -13.34 7.12 9.93
C LEU A 86 -13.42 8.04 11.13
N ASP A 87 -14.55 8.00 11.84
CA ASP A 87 -14.70 8.71 13.10
C ASP A 87 -13.60 8.29 14.10
N LYS A 88 -12.91 9.28 14.68
CA LYS A 88 -11.72 9.04 15.52
C LYS A 88 -12.02 8.29 16.82
N PHE A 89 -13.28 8.26 17.26
CA PHE A 89 -13.70 7.55 18.47
C PHE A 89 -14.02 6.09 18.19
N ARG A 90 -13.97 5.65 16.92
CA ARG A 90 -14.04 4.23 16.54
C ARG A 90 -12.66 3.57 16.61
N LYS A 91 -12.66 2.24 16.77
CA LYS A 91 -11.42 1.44 16.70
C LYS A 91 -10.84 1.48 15.29
N TYR A 92 -9.84 2.33 15.07
CA TYR A 92 -9.21 2.48 13.75
C TYR A 92 -7.98 1.59 13.52
N ALA A 93 -7.53 0.80 14.51
CA ALA A 93 -6.31 -0.02 14.39
C ALA A 93 -6.30 -0.97 13.16
N PRO A 94 -7.40 -1.66 12.79
CA PRO A 94 -7.44 -2.46 11.57
C PRO A 94 -7.27 -1.62 10.29
N VAL A 95 -7.91 -0.45 10.23
CA VAL A 95 -7.81 0.49 9.10
C VAL A 95 -6.39 1.06 9.00
N LEU A 96 -5.80 1.49 10.12
CA LEU A 96 -4.44 2.00 10.16
C LEU A 96 -3.41 0.96 9.69
N ARG A 97 -3.58 -0.32 10.09
CA ARG A 97 -2.70 -1.42 9.65
C ARG A 97 -2.64 -1.52 8.13
N ASN A 98 -3.75 -1.30 7.45
CA ASN A 98 -3.86 -1.36 5.99
C ASN A 98 -3.66 -0.01 5.28
N SER A 99 -3.36 1.07 6.01
CA SER A 99 -3.08 2.40 5.44
C SER A 99 -1.58 2.63 5.16
N VAL A 100 -1.29 3.30 4.05
CA VAL A 100 0.05 3.75 3.61
C VAL A 100 0.36 5.16 4.13
N ALA A 101 -0.66 5.99 4.31
CA ALA A 101 -0.56 7.31 4.92
C ALA A 101 -1.81 7.60 5.73
N PHE A 102 -1.67 8.47 6.73
CA PHE A 102 -2.71 8.81 7.67
C PHE A 102 -2.56 10.25 8.14
N THR A 103 -3.68 10.94 8.31
CA THR A 103 -3.76 12.25 8.94
C THR A 103 -5.07 12.33 9.73
N GLU A 104 -5.17 13.28 10.65
CA GLU A 104 -6.35 13.44 11.50
C GLU A 104 -6.87 14.87 11.47
N THR A 105 -8.18 14.98 11.56
CA THR A 105 -8.88 16.22 11.87
C THR A 105 -9.36 16.21 13.32
N ALA A 106 -10.05 17.26 13.74
CA ALA A 106 -10.68 17.30 15.06
C ALA A 106 -11.72 16.18 15.29
N LYS A 107 -12.28 15.57 14.23
CA LYS A 107 -13.39 14.61 14.33
C LYS A 107 -13.11 13.26 13.66
N GLU A 108 -12.32 13.26 12.60
CA GLU A 108 -12.16 12.11 11.70
C GLU A 108 -10.67 11.84 11.46
N GLY A 109 -10.31 10.56 11.44
CA GLY A 109 -9.06 10.10 10.86
C GLY A 109 -9.25 9.87 9.36
N ILE A 110 -8.26 10.27 8.55
CA ILE A 110 -8.25 10.14 7.09
C ILE A 110 -7.08 9.26 6.70
N PHE A 111 -7.36 8.19 5.96
CA PHE A 111 -6.43 7.10 5.68
C PHE A 111 -6.32 6.90 4.17
N LEU A 112 -5.08 6.89 3.65
CA LEU A 112 -4.79 6.39 2.32
C LEU A 112 -4.56 4.88 2.41
N MET A 113 -5.48 4.08 1.86
CA MET A 113 -5.43 2.62 1.93
C MET A 113 -4.43 2.04 0.91
N LYS A 114 -3.82 0.91 1.26
CA LYS A 114 -2.76 0.29 0.44
C LYS A 114 -3.26 -0.30 -0.89
N ASP A 115 -4.54 -0.62 -1.00
CA ASP A 115 -5.20 -1.16 -2.20
C ASP A 115 -6.74 -1.05 -2.05
N LEU A 116 -7.50 -1.40 -3.09
CA LEU A 116 -8.97 -1.31 -3.07
C LEU A 116 -9.62 -2.36 -2.14
N ALA A 117 -9.00 -3.52 -1.94
CA ALA A 117 -9.52 -4.50 -0.97
C ALA A 117 -9.44 -3.94 0.45
N ALA A 118 -8.35 -3.24 0.78
CA ALA A 118 -8.21 -2.53 2.04
C ALA A 118 -9.24 -1.39 2.19
N VAL A 119 -9.65 -0.72 1.10
CA VAL A 119 -10.75 0.25 1.12
C VAL A 119 -12.07 -0.44 1.47
N GLU A 120 -12.39 -1.55 0.80
CA GLU A 120 -13.60 -2.33 1.08
C GLU A 120 -13.63 -2.83 2.53
N GLU A 121 -12.51 -3.36 3.03
CA GLU A 121 -12.36 -3.76 4.44
C GLU A 121 -12.61 -2.56 5.38
N ALA A 122 -12.03 -1.40 5.10
CA ALA A 122 -12.24 -0.21 5.93
C ALA A 122 -13.71 0.24 5.95
N ILE A 123 -14.41 0.15 4.81
CA ILE A 123 -15.84 0.45 4.71
C ILE A 123 -16.65 -0.53 5.57
N GLN A 124 -16.29 -1.81 5.62
CA GLN A 124 -16.92 -2.78 6.52
C GLN A 124 -16.72 -2.43 8.01
N PHE A 125 -15.62 -1.77 8.35
CA PHE A 125 -15.38 -1.19 9.68
C PHE A 125 -16.09 0.16 9.91
N GLY A 126 -16.90 0.60 8.95
CA GLY A 126 -17.69 1.82 8.99
C GLY A 126 -16.91 3.08 8.63
N ALA A 127 -15.84 2.94 7.84
CA ALA A 127 -15.24 4.06 7.15
C ALA A 127 -16.09 4.46 5.93
N GLU A 128 -15.89 5.68 5.45
CA GLU A 128 -16.52 6.21 4.24
C GLU A 128 -15.45 6.66 3.26
N ILE A 129 -15.72 6.57 1.96
CA ILE A 129 -14.83 7.17 0.95
C ILE A 129 -14.69 8.66 1.22
N TYR A 130 -13.46 9.14 1.22
CA TYR A 130 -13.16 10.56 1.37
C TYR A 130 -12.89 11.19 0.01
N GLU A 131 -13.75 12.13 -0.39
CA GLU A 131 -13.61 12.87 -1.66
C GLU A 131 -12.98 14.26 -1.50
N GLY A 132 -12.57 14.64 -0.27
CA GLY A 132 -11.92 15.93 -0.01
C GLY A 132 -10.46 15.97 -0.49
N CYS A 133 -9.92 17.18 -0.58
CA CYS A 133 -8.50 17.37 -0.89
C CYS A 133 -7.66 16.99 0.35
N THR A 134 -6.78 15.99 0.21
CA THR A 134 -5.88 15.56 1.28
C THR A 134 -4.44 15.94 0.98
N VAL A 135 -3.71 16.31 2.02
CA VAL A 135 -2.26 16.46 1.98
C VAL A 135 -1.69 15.44 2.94
N PHE A 136 -1.00 14.43 2.39
CA PHE A 136 -0.30 13.39 3.11
C PHE A 136 1.22 13.61 3.07
#